data_AF-A0A6G2DQM3-F1
#
_entry.id   AF-A0A6G2DQM3-F1
#
_cell.length_a   1.000
_cell.length_b   1.000
_cell.length_c   1.000
_cell.angle_alpha   90.00
_cell.angle_beta   90.00
_cell.angle_gamma   90.00
#
_symmetry.space_group_name_H-M   'P 1'
#
loop_
_entity.id
_entity.type
_entity.pdbx_description
1 polymer ?
#
loop_
_entity_poly.entity_id
_entity_poly.type
_entity_poly.pdbx_seq_one_letter_code
_entity_poly.pdbx_strand_id
1 'polypeptide(L)' 'TVNVYGNKDGKPDLDNIVATKKVTININGLISKETVQKAVADNVKDSIDVPAAYLEKAKGEGPFTAGV' A
#
# COMPACT_ATOMS: atom_id res chain seq x y z
N THR A 1 7.58 -6.06 -23.71
CA THR A 1 8.02 -6.67 -25.00
C THR A 1 8.50 -8.07 -24.72
N VAL A 2 8.15 -9.02 -25.57
CA VAL A 2 8.63 -10.41 -25.45
C VAL A 2 9.55 -10.70 -26.63
N ASN A 3 10.70 -11.30 -26.34
CA ASN A 3 11.67 -11.78 -27.32
C ASN A 3 11.65 -13.31 -27.32
N VAL A 4 11.67 -13.89 -28.51
CA VAL A 4 11.86 -15.32 -28.73
C VAL A 4 13.28 -15.52 -29.24
N TYR A 5 14.05 -16.31 -28.50
CA TYR A 5 15.42 -16.63 -28.82
C TYR A 5 15.50 -17.99 -29.52
N GLY A 6 16.46 -18.15 -30.42
CA GLY A 6 16.79 -19.43 -31.03
C GLY A 6 17.31 -20.43 -29.98
N ASN A 7 17.33 -21.72 -30.36
CA ASN A 7 17.91 -22.77 -29.53
C ASN A 7 19.38 -22.99 -29.92
N LYS A 8 20.26 -23.01 -28.91
CA LYS A 8 21.64 -23.47 -29.01
C LYS A 8 21.86 -24.51 -27.92
N ASP A 9 22.06 -25.76 -28.31
CA ASP A 9 22.38 -26.87 -27.41
C ASP A 9 21.36 -27.09 -26.27
N GLY A 10 20.08 -26.87 -26.55
CA GLY A 10 18.99 -27.02 -25.57
C GLY A 10 18.77 -25.80 -24.67
N LYS A 11 19.47 -24.69 -24.94
CA LYS A 11 19.35 -23.43 -24.19
C LYS A 11 19.02 -22.27 -25.14
N PRO A 12 18.47 -21.17 -24.62
CA PRO A 12 18.27 -19.95 -25.41
C PRO A 12 19.60 -19.37 -25.88
N ASP A 13 19.68 -19.04 -27.17
CA ASP A 13 20.78 -18.27 -27.76
C ASP A 13 20.45 -16.78 -27.68
N LEU A 14 21.02 -16.08 -26.70
CA LEU A 14 20.71 -14.67 -26.42
C LEU A 14 21.20 -13.71 -27.53
N ASP A 15 22.09 -14.18 -28.41
CA ASP A 15 22.57 -13.42 -29.56
C ASP A 15 21.67 -13.61 -30.80
N ASN A 16 20.72 -14.56 -30.74
CA ASN A 16 19.83 -14.91 -31.86
C ASN A 16 18.34 -14.69 -31.50
N ILE A 17 17.87 -13.46 -31.67
CA ILE A 17 16.44 -13.14 -31.58
C ILE A 17 15.76 -13.50 -32.90
N VAL A 18 14.87 -14.48 -32.86
CA VAL A 18 14.13 -14.96 -34.04
C VAL A 18 12.73 -14.34 -34.16
N ALA A 19 12.20 -13.78 -33.07
CA ALA A 19 10.97 -12.98 -33.10
C ALA A 19 10.90 -12.00 -31.93
N THR A 20 10.25 -10.85 -32.17
CA THR A 20 9.93 -9.86 -31.13
C THR A 20 8.48 -9.42 -31.26
N LYS A 21 7.79 -9.34 -30.14
CA LYS A 21 6.40 -8.85 -30.08
C LYS A 21 6.27 -7.76 -29.01
N LYS A 22 5.69 -6.62 -29.40
CA LYS A 22 5.21 -5.63 -28.44
C LYS A 22 3.94 -6.16 -27.78
N VAL A 23 3.92 -6.14 -26.45
CA VAL A 23 2.81 -6.60 -25.63
C VAL A 23 2.43 -5.46 -24.71
N THR A 24 1.14 -5.12 -24.70
CA THR A 24 0.56 -4.16 -23.76
C THR A 24 0.08 -4.93 -22.53
N ILE A 25 0.58 -4.59 -21.34
CA ILE A 25 0.11 -5.17 -20.08
C ILE A 25 -0.64 -4.08 -19.33
N ASN A 26 -1.94 -4.30 -19.12
CA ASN A 26 -2.77 -3.44 -18.29
C ASN A 26 -2.73 -3.99 -16.86
N ILE A 27 -2.09 -3.27 -15.93
CA ILE A 27 -2.03 -3.64 -14.51
C ILE A 27 -3.03 -2.78 -13.75
N ASN A 28 -4.16 -3.36 -13.37
CA ASN A 28 -5.12 -2.72 -12.49
C ASN A 28 -4.72 -3.03 -11.04
N GLY A 29 -4.16 -2.05 -10.31
CA GLY A 29 -3.82 -2.26 -8.89
C GLY A 29 -2.72 -1.39 -8.28
N LEU A 30 -2.12 -0.45 -9.01
CA LEU A 30 -1.19 0.51 -8.41
C LEU A 30 -1.96 1.74 -7.91
N ILE A 31 -2.46 1.64 -6.68
CA ILE A 31 -2.76 2.84 -5.89
C ILE A 31 -1.42 3.33 -5.34
N SER A 32 -1.08 4.58 -5.64
CA SER A 32 0.21 5.15 -5.26
C SER A 32 0.35 5.20 -3.74
N LYS A 33 1.59 5.18 -3.23
CA LYS A 33 1.86 5.35 -1.80
C LYS A 33 1.23 6.66 -1.30
N GLU A 34 1.29 7.69 -2.12
CA GLU A 34 0.73 9.02 -1.90
C GLU A 34 -0.80 8.96 -1.79
N THR A 35 -1.47 8.20 -2.64
CA THR A 35 -2.93 7.99 -2.58
C THR A 35 -3.33 7.28 -1.29
N VAL A 36 -2.57 6.26 -0.87
CA VAL A 36 -2.83 5.53 0.38
C VAL A 36 -2.57 6.44 1.59
N GLN A 37 -1.49 7.20 1.60
CA GLN A 37 -1.18 8.15 2.67
C GLN A 37 -2.26 9.21 2.82
N LYS A 38 -2.74 9.77 1.70
CA LYS A 38 -3.85 10.73 1.71
C LYS A 38 -5.12 10.10 2.26
N ALA A 39 -5.46 8.88 1.84
CA ALA A 39 -6.64 8.19 2.36
C ALA A 39 -6.55 7.95 3.87
N VAL A 40 -5.37 7.61 4.40
CA VAL A 40 -5.18 7.45 5.85
C VAL A 40 -5.35 8.80 6.57
N ALA A 41 -4.71 9.86 6.07
CA ALA A 41 -4.82 11.20 6.65
C ALA A 41 -6.27 11.74 6.63
N ASP A 42 -7.01 11.52 5.55
CA ASP A 42 -8.39 11.99 5.43
C ASP A 42 -9.35 11.26 6.40
N ASN A 43 -9.04 10.01 6.78
CA ASN A 43 -9.93 9.17 7.58
C ASN A 43 -9.56 9.11 9.07
N VAL A 44 -8.33 9.45 9.43
CA VAL A 44 -7.87 9.50 10.83
C VAL A 44 -7.94 10.94 11.31
N LYS A 45 -8.72 11.21 12.37
CA LYS A 45 -8.75 12.52 12.99
C LYS A 45 -7.59 12.66 13.97
N ASP A 46 -6.82 13.73 13.86
CA ASP A 46 -5.69 14.04 14.77
C ASP A 46 -6.15 14.38 16.19
N SER A 47 -7.37 14.92 16.32
CA SER A 47 -7.99 15.25 17.60
C SER A 47 -9.46 14.87 17.59
N ILE A 48 -9.93 14.43 18.75
CA ILE A 48 -11.33 14.21 19.03
C ILE A 48 -11.64 14.93 20.33
N ASP A 49 -12.67 15.79 20.31
CA ASP A 49 -13.17 16.40 21.53
C ASP A 49 -13.93 15.35 22.32
N VAL A 50 -13.46 15.06 23.54
CA VAL A 50 -14.16 14.19 24.48
C VAL A 50 -15.19 15.04 25.22
N PRO A 51 -16.51 14.76 25.09
CA PRO A 51 -17.51 15.53 25.81
C PRO A 51 -17.34 15.41 27.33
N ALA A 52 -17.54 16.51 28.06
CA ALA A 52 -17.33 16.59 29.51
C ALA A 52 -18.09 15.51 30.30
N ALA A 53 -19.28 15.10 29.84
CA ALA A 53 -20.08 14.04 30.43
C ALA A 53 -19.37 12.66 30.49
N TYR A 54 -18.40 12.40 29.61
CA TYR A 54 -17.59 11.17 29.66
C TYR A 54 -16.48 11.25 30.71
N LEU A 55 -15.94 12.45 30.98
CA LEU A 55 -14.91 12.67 32.01
C LEU A 55 -15.50 12.63 33.43
N GLU A 56 -16.74 13.07 33.61
CA GLU A 56 -17.44 13.01 34.90
C GLU A 56 -17.60 11.57 35.41
N LYS A 57 -17.79 10.61 34.49
CA LYS A 57 -17.88 9.17 34.79
C LYS A 57 -16.52 8.46 34.82
N ALA A 58 -15.47 9.09 34.31
CA ALA A 58 -14.11 8.55 34.30
C ALA A 58 -13.37 8.71 35.63
N LYS A 59 -13.96 9.41 36.61
CA LYS A 59 -13.44 9.54 37.96
C LYS A 59 -13.64 8.25 38.75
N GLY A 60 -12.73 7.31 38.60
CA GLY A 60 -12.59 6.15 39.49
C GLY A 60 -11.51 6.38 40.53
N GLU A 61 -11.77 6.03 41.80
CA GLU A 61 -10.70 5.95 42.80
C GLU A 61 -9.81 4.73 42.49
N GLY A 62 -8.56 4.97 42.10
CA GLY A 62 -7.62 3.92 41.78
C GLY A 62 -6.31 4.47 41.23
N PRO A 63 -5.23 3.66 41.19
CA PRO A 63 -3.89 4.13 40.79
C PRO A 63 -3.77 4.53 39.32
N PHE A 64 -4.82 4.30 38.50
CA PHE A 64 -4.89 4.70 37.10
C PHE A 64 -6.01 5.71 36.89
N THR A 65 -5.95 6.85 37.57
CA THR A 65 -6.72 8.03 37.14
C THR A 65 -6.14 8.45 35.79
N ALA A 66 -6.99 8.61 34.77
CA ALA A 66 -6.58 9.07 33.45
C ALA A 66 -6.16 10.54 33.58
N GLY A 67 -4.88 10.76 33.90
CA GLY A 67 -4.25 12.08 33.91
C GLY A 67 -4.20 12.66 32.50
N VAL A 68 -4.51 13.95 32.41
CA VAL A 68 -4.24 14.81 31.25
C VAL A 68 -2.76 14.93 30.97
#